data_AF-A0A7C1Z3B3-F1
#
_entry.id   AF-A0A7C1Z3B3-F1
#
_cell.length_a   1.000
_cell.length_b   1.000
_cell.length_c   1.000
_cell.angle_alpha   90.00
_cell.angle_beta   90.00
_cell.angle_gamma   90.00
#
_symmetry.space_group_name_H-M   'P 1'
#
loop_
_entity.id
_entity.type
_entity.pdbx_description
1 polymer ?
#
loop_
_entity_poly.entity_id
_entity_poly.type
_entity_poly.pdbx_seq_one_letter_code
_entity_poly.pdbx_strand_id
1 'polypeptide(L)' 'LEVGTDVATDVGHGRSVAVPGGFDAAGPVGIFGPHGGLLAVYERDGDALRPVVVLAPA' A
#
# COMPACT_ATOMS: atom_id res chain seq x y z
N LEU A 1 -6.74 1.33 -0.96
CA LEU A 1 -6.01 2.04 -2.02
C LEU A 1 -5.67 1.05 -3.12
N GLU A 2 -6.20 1.27 -4.32
CA GLU A 2 -5.82 0.47 -5.49
C GLU A 2 -4.52 0.99 -6.09
N VAL A 3 -3.66 0.08 -6.51
CA VAL A 3 -2.34 0.41 -7.08
C VAL A 3 -2.08 -0.33 -8.38
N GLY A 4 -1.29 0.28 -9.27
CA GLY A 4 -0.82 -0.34 -10.50
C GLY A 4 0.28 -1.38 -10.25
N THR A 5 0.65 -2.12 -11.30
CA THR A 5 1.61 -3.24 -11.23
C THR A 5 2.97 -2.82 -10.66
N ASP A 6 3.49 -1.65 -11.05
CA ASP A 6 4.80 -1.18 -10.59
C ASP A 6 4.84 -1.00 -9.07
N VAL A 7 3.81 -0.35 -8.51
CA VAL A 7 3.66 -0.14 -7.07
C VAL A 7 3.33 -1.44 -6.36
N ALA A 8 2.58 -2.35 -7.00
CA ALA A 8 2.28 -3.66 -6.43
C ALA A 8 3.55 -4.48 -6.17
N THR A 9 4.56 -4.39 -7.04
CA THR A 9 5.87 -5.02 -6.82
C THR A 9 6.58 -4.44 -5.59
N ASP A 10 6.61 -3.12 -5.45
CA ASP A 10 7.22 -2.49 -4.25
C ASP A 10 6.49 -2.88 -2.96
N VAL A 11 5.16 -2.96 -3.01
CA VAL A 11 4.31 -3.37 -1.90
C VAL A 11 4.59 -4.82 -1.49
N GLY A 12 4.75 -5.72 -2.45
CA GLY A 12 5.10 -7.13 -2.20
C GLY A 12 6.46 -7.33 -1.54
N HIS A 13 7.37 -6.37 -1.69
CA HIS A 13 8.67 -6.35 -1.00
C HIS A 13 8.64 -5.59 0.34
N GLY A 14 7.47 -5.09 0.77
CA GLY A 14 7.33 -4.32 2.00
C GLY A 14 8.05 -2.97 1.97
N ARG A 15 8.09 -2.30 0.81
CA ARG A 15 8.66 -0.95 0.70
C ARG A 15 7.62 0.10 1.07
N SER A 16 8.06 1.18 1.71
CA SER A 16 7.21 2.37 1.87
C SER A 16 6.86 2.96 0.52
N VAL A 17 5.63 3.46 0.38
CA VAL A 17 5.13 4.08 -0.85
C VAL A 17 4.64 5.50 -0.58
N ALA A 18 4.68 6.37 -1.58
CA ALA A 18 4.19 7.74 -1.44
C ALA A 18 2.68 7.78 -1.18
N VAL A 19 2.22 8.72 -0.36
CA VAL A 19 0.79 8.97 -0.18
C VAL A 19 0.24 9.62 -1.45
N PRO A 20 -0.80 9.05 -2.10
CA PRO A 20 -1.43 9.69 -3.24
C PRO A 20 -2.02 11.06 -2.86
N GLY A 21 -1.92 12.03 -3.75
CA GLY A 21 -2.49 13.36 -3.51
C GLY A 21 -3.98 13.29 -3.18
N GLY A 22 -4.40 13.95 -2.11
CA GLY A 22 -5.79 13.94 -1.63
C GLY A 22 -6.20 12.67 -0.87
N PHE A 23 -5.28 11.72 -0.67
CA PHE A 23 -5.53 10.56 0.19
C PHE A 23 -5.35 10.94 1.66
N ASP A 24 -6.47 11.09 2.37
CA ASP A 24 -6.53 11.32 3.80
C ASP A 24 -7.37 10.20 4.45
N ALA A 25 -6.68 9.24 5.05
CA ALA A 25 -7.30 8.12 5.75
C ALA A 25 -6.82 8.11 7.20
N ALA A 26 -7.77 8.06 8.13
CA ALA A 26 -7.47 7.84 9.54
C ALA A 26 -7.34 6.33 9.81
N GLY A 27 -6.13 5.86 10.10
CA GLY A 27 -5.85 4.48 10.48
C GLY A 27 -5.29 3.60 9.35
N PRO A 28 -5.25 2.27 9.55
CA PRO A 28 -4.68 1.35 8.59
C PRO A 28 -5.44 1.33 7.26
N VAL A 29 -4.70 1.18 6.17
CA VAL A 29 -5.16 1.24 4.79
C VAL A 29 -4.84 -0.06 4.08
N GLY A 30 -5.86 -0.73 3.53
CA GLY A 30 -5.66 -1.86 2.63
C GLY A 30 -5.09 -1.42 1.30
N ILE A 31 -4.03 -2.07 0.83
CA ILE A 31 -3.46 -1.89 -0.51
C ILE A 31 -3.97 -3.04 -1.40
N PHE A 32 -4.68 -2.69 -2.46
CA PHE A 32 -5.27 -3.63 -3.40
C PHE A 32 -4.51 -3.58 -4.72
N GLY A 33 -4.17 -4.75 -5.24
CA GLY A 33 -3.49 -4.88 -6.53
C GLY A 33 -4.43 -4.60 -7.71
N PRO A 34 -3.89 -4.59 -8.94
CA PRO A 34 -4.65 -4.25 -10.15
C PRO A 34 -5.79 -5.22 -10.47
N HIS A 35 -5.81 -6.40 -9.83
CA HIS A 35 -6.87 -7.40 -9.96
C HIS A 35 -7.84 -7.41 -8.77
N GLY A 36 -7.80 -6.40 -7.92
CA GLY A 36 -8.67 -6.27 -6.74
C GLY A 36 -8.27 -7.13 -5.54
N GLY A 37 -7.20 -7.91 -5.64
CA GLY A 37 -6.67 -8.70 -4.53
C GLY A 37 -6.01 -7.82 -3.47
N LEU A 38 -6.27 -8.09 -2.19
CA LEU A 38 -5.61 -7.41 -1.08
C LEU A 38 -4.15 -7.87 -0.97
N LEU A 39 -3.22 -6.95 -1.18
CA LEU A 39 -1.77 -7.23 -1.17
C LEU A 39 -1.14 -7.01 0.20
N ALA A 40 -1.58 -5.96 0.92
CA ALA A 40 -0.98 -5.56 2.19
C ALA A 40 -1.88 -4.59 2.97
N VAL A 41 -1.55 -4.38 4.24
CA VAL A 41 -2.09 -3.30 5.07
C VAL A 41 -0.95 -2.35 5.42
N TYR A 42 -1.19 -1.06 5.21
CA TYR A 42 -0.24 0.01 5.46
C TYR A 42 -0.81 0.98 6.48
N GLU A 43 0.04 1.80 7.06
CA GLU A 43 -0.36 2.95 7.88
C GLU A 43 0.37 4.21 7.43
N ARG A 44 -0.21 5.36 7.73
CA ARG A 44 0.38 6.64 7.37
C ARG A 44 1.59 6.95 8.26
N ASP A 45 2.67 7.37 7.63
CA ASP A 45 3.89 7.83 8.26
C ASP A 45 4.35 9.12 7.56
N GLY A 46 3.83 10.26 8.02
CA GLY A 46 4.00 11.56 7.37
C GLY A 46 3.43 11.60 5.96
N ASP A 47 4.32 11.79 4.98
CA ASP A 47 4.01 11.84 3.54
C ASP A 47 4.16 10.48 2.84
N ALA A 48 4.41 9.42 3.61
CA ALA A 48 4.52 8.05 3.13
C ALA A 48 3.46 7.14 3.78
N LEU A 49 3.27 5.99 3.16
CA LEU A 49 2.61 4.83 3.75
C LEU A 49 3.69 3.79 4.06
N ARG A 50 3.72 3.29 5.30
CA ARG A 50 4.60 2.18 5.70
C ARG A 50 3.80 0.88 5.84
N PRO A 51 4.37 -0.29 5.49
CA PRO A 51 3.69 -1.56 5.65
C PRO A 51 3.54 -1.93 7.12
N VAL A 52 2.33 -2.36 7.48
CA VAL A 52 2.02 -3.03 8.74
C VAL A 52 2.11 -4.54 8.55
N VAL A 53 1.55 -5.05 7.45
CA VAL A 53 1.63 -6.47 7.06
C VAL A 53 1.57 -6.62 5.54
N VAL A 54 2.39 -7.52 5.00
CA VAL A 54 2.34 -7.95 3.60
C VAL A 54 1.65 -9.31 3.53
N LEU A 55 0.62 -9.42 2.69
CA LEU A 55 -0.23 -10.61 2.55
C LEU A 55 0.08 -11.39 1.27
N ALA A 56 0.61 -10.72 0.26
CA ALA A 56 1.05 -11.30 -1.01
C ALA A 56 2.52 -10.91 -1.27
N PRO A 57 3.50 -11.63 -0.69
CA PRO A 57 4.90 -11.36 -0.91
C PRO A 57 5.31 -11.68 -2.36
N ALA A 58 6.23 -10.89 -2.88
CA ALA A 58 6.79 -11.03 -4.23
C ALA A 58 7.91 -12.10 -4.29
#